data_AF-A0A9P0JJ96-F1
#
_entry.id   AF-A0A9P0JJ96-F1
#
_cell.length_a   1.000
_cell.length_b   1.000
_cell.length_c   1.000
_cell.angle_alpha   90.00
_cell.angle_beta   90.00
_cell.angle_gamma   90.00
#
_symmetry.space_group_name_H-M   'P 1'
#
loop_
_entity.id
_entity.type
_entity.pdbx_description
1 polymer ?
#
loop_
_entity_poly.entity_id
_entity_poly.type
_entity_poly.pdbx_seq_one_letter_code
_entity_poly.pdbx_strand_id
1 'polypeptide(L)'
;MIVIEKGNQITIDANVTIQRFGSDTNSEKENETQSKEDLIPKKIEPVQRIRTKAKLNLETQAEKMKAKSSDKYPNVKVGQNVRLKVPDIDKAKTDPKIIIAVVIDVKDNEFYQLGTSIGVLKQLYTQNQFTSCSKDFIKIDEVVKEKEVSLREAVGKLSLTGGQVFKKCNCLKKCLSKNCACKSSGLLCNSKCHNSTPCCNK
;
A
#
# COMPACT_ATOMS: atom_id res chain seq x y z
N MET A 1 16.00 25.68 -58.69
CA MET A 1 14.61 25.77 -59.18
C MET A 1 13.78 24.83 -58.31
N ILE A 2 12.68 25.34 -57.77
CA ILE A 2 11.67 24.72 -56.89
C ILE A 2 12.02 24.69 -55.38
N VAL A 3 11.19 25.46 -54.67
CA VAL A 3 11.02 25.68 -53.22
C VAL A 3 9.85 24.78 -52.73
N ILE A 4 9.74 24.60 -51.41
CA ILE A 4 8.55 24.35 -50.54
C ILE A 4 8.85 23.19 -49.57
N GLU A 5 8.51 23.16 -48.28
CA GLU A 5 8.45 24.08 -47.12
C GLU A 5 7.94 23.21 -45.94
N LYS A 6 8.46 23.46 -44.72
CA LYS A 6 7.86 23.22 -43.36
C LYS A 6 7.62 21.75 -42.91
N GLY A 7 7.84 21.35 -41.65
CA GLY A 7 8.24 22.04 -40.42
C GLY A 7 7.91 21.18 -39.18
N ASN A 8 8.49 21.57 -38.03
CA ASN A 8 8.24 21.19 -36.63
C ASN A 8 9.03 20.05 -35.98
N GLN A 9 10.16 20.43 -35.38
CA GLN A 9 10.77 19.82 -34.19
C GLN A 9 10.58 20.79 -33.01
N ILE A 10 10.01 20.32 -31.90
CA ILE A 10 9.87 21.10 -30.66
C ILE A 10 10.90 20.58 -29.66
N THR A 11 11.84 21.43 -29.28
CA THR A 11 12.75 21.26 -28.13
C THR A 11 12.42 22.35 -27.12
N ILE A 12 12.19 21.95 -25.87
CA ILE A 12 11.87 22.81 -24.73
C ILE A 12 13.12 22.97 -23.88
N ASP A 13 13.58 24.20 -23.69
CA ASP A 13 14.53 24.55 -22.63
C ASP A 13 14.24 25.95 -22.05
N ALA A 14 14.32 25.97 -20.72
CA ALA A 14 14.78 27.04 -19.85
C ALA A 14 13.95 28.34 -19.65
N ASN A 15 13.53 28.48 -18.37
CA ASN A 15 13.67 29.66 -17.51
C ASN A 15 12.77 30.88 -17.75
N VAL A 16 11.79 31.05 -16.85
CA VAL A 16 11.12 32.34 -16.61
C VAL A 16 11.52 32.89 -15.24
N THR A 17 12.17 34.04 -15.29
CA THR A 17 12.58 34.93 -14.19
C THR A 17 11.41 35.83 -13.76
N ILE A 18 11.22 36.04 -12.45
CA ILE A 18 10.18 36.90 -11.85
C ILE A 18 10.79 38.20 -11.31
N GLN A 19 10.34 39.37 -11.80
CA GLN A 19 10.33 40.72 -11.16
C GLN A 19 9.35 41.63 -11.96
N ARG A 20 8.67 42.71 -11.52
CA ARG A 20 8.07 43.25 -10.26
C ARG A 20 7.23 44.49 -10.71
N PHE A 21 6.09 44.75 -10.04
CA PHE A 21 5.34 46.02 -9.79
C PHE A 21 4.98 47.07 -10.89
N GLY A 22 3.74 47.59 -10.83
CA GLY A 22 3.32 48.91 -11.37
C GLY A 22 1.80 49.12 -11.43
N SER A 23 1.30 50.31 -11.06
CA SER A 23 -0.09 50.65 -10.69
C SER A 23 -0.78 51.72 -11.58
N ASP A 24 -2.12 51.77 -11.46
CA ASP A 24 -3.10 52.88 -11.58
C ASP A 24 -3.70 53.42 -12.92
N THR A 25 -5.05 53.45 -12.90
CA THR A 25 -6.04 54.42 -13.46
C THR A 25 -6.91 54.12 -14.73
N ASN A 26 -8.17 54.58 -14.62
CA ASN A 26 -9.44 54.29 -15.34
C ASN A 26 -9.61 54.83 -16.78
N SER A 27 -10.50 54.20 -17.58
CA SER A 27 -11.71 54.85 -18.15
C SER A 27 -12.63 53.84 -18.88
N GLU A 28 -13.93 54.16 -18.88
CA GLU A 28 -15.09 53.33 -19.22
C GLU A 28 -15.36 53.18 -20.74
N LYS A 29 -15.92 52.04 -21.17
CA LYS A 29 -17.29 51.95 -21.73
C LYS A 29 -17.65 50.52 -22.19
N GLU A 30 -18.94 50.26 -22.02
CA GLU A 30 -19.70 49.02 -22.11
C GLU A 30 -19.66 48.34 -23.49
N ASN A 31 -19.74 47.00 -23.50
CA ASN A 31 -20.79 46.31 -24.25
C ASN A 31 -20.95 44.86 -23.77
N GLU A 32 -22.19 44.54 -23.41
CA GLU A 32 -22.67 43.25 -22.93
C GLU A 32 -22.62 42.18 -24.03
N THR A 33 -22.14 40.99 -23.69
CA THR A 33 -22.74 39.76 -24.20
C THR A 33 -22.68 38.72 -23.09
N GLN A 34 -23.84 38.49 -22.49
CA GLN A 34 -24.05 37.69 -21.30
C GLN A 34 -24.32 36.22 -21.68
N SER A 35 -23.46 35.30 -21.25
CA SER A 35 -23.78 33.87 -21.23
C SER A 35 -23.53 33.29 -19.83
N LYS A 36 -24.57 33.40 -18.99
CA LYS A 36 -24.94 32.53 -17.87
C LYS A 36 -23.78 31.99 -17.00
N GLU A 37 -23.26 32.85 -16.14
CA GLU A 37 -22.66 32.38 -14.89
C GLU A 37 -23.77 32.20 -13.86
N ASP A 38 -23.92 30.97 -13.37
CA ASP A 38 -24.82 30.63 -12.28
C ASP A 38 -24.50 31.51 -11.07
N LEU A 39 -25.50 32.27 -10.60
CA LEU A 39 -25.40 33.15 -9.44
C LEU A 39 -25.09 32.32 -8.18
N ILE A 40 -23.82 32.18 -7.84
CA ILE A 40 -23.41 31.68 -6.54
C ILE A 40 -23.56 32.83 -5.52
N PRO A 41 -24.39 32.68 -4.48
CA PRO A 41 -24.55 33.73 -3.47
C PRO A 41 -23.20 34.17 -2.89
N LYS A 42 -22.97 35.48 -2.79
CA LYS A 42 -21.74 36.17 -2.33
C LYS A 42 -21.14 35.66 -0.99
N LYS A 43 -21.88 34.85 -0.22
CA LYS A 43 -21.44 34.20 1.02
C LYS A 43 -20.71 32.86 0.80
N ILE A 44 -20.85 32.24 -0.38
CA ILE A 44 -20.28 30.94 -0.73
C ILE A 44 -18.88 31.07 -1.35
N GLU A 45 -18.59 32.16 -2.06
CA GLU A 45 -17.24 32.48 -2.56
C GLU A 45 -16.12 32.38 -1.50
N PRO A 46 -16.25 32.98 -0.29
CA PRO A 46 -15.21 32.85 0.73
C PRO A 46 -15.06 31.39 1.21
N VAL A 47 -16.16 30.63 1.29
CA VAL A 47 -16.12 29.22 1.69
C VAL A 47 -15.44 28.36 0.62
N GLN A 48 -15.72 28.60 -0.67
CA GLN A 48 -15.05 27.91 -1.77
C GLN A 48 -13.56 28.25 -1.84
N ARG A 49 -13.18 29.51 -1.63
CA ARG A 49 -11.77 29.94 -1.54
C ARG A 49 -11.05 29.31 -0.36
N ILE A 50 -11.69 29.22 0.80
CA ILE A 50 -11.13 28.54 1.98
C ILE A 50 -10.96 27.04 1.70
N ARG A 51 -11.95 26.39 1.09
CA ARG A 51 -11.88 24.95 0.74
C ARG A 51 -10.78 24.64 -0.27
N THR A 52 -10.65 25.45 -1.31
CA THR A 52 -9.58 25.29 -2.33
C THR A 52 -8.20 25.53 -1.72
N LYS A 53 -8.03 26.57 -0.90
CA LYS A 53 -6.79 26.81 -0.16
C LYS A 53 -6.46 25.68 0.81
N ALA A 54 -7.47 25.17 1.54
CA ALA A 54 -7.29 24.02 2.42
C ALA A 54 -6.86 22.77 1.64
N LYS A 55 -7.47 22.50 0.49
CA LYS A 55 -7.09 21.40 -0.41
C LYS A 55 -5.63 21.53 -0.86
N LEU A 56 -5.23 22.70 -1.35
CA LEU A 56 -3.86 22.97 -1.79
C LEU A 56 -2.85 22.77 -0.65
N ASN A 57 -3.16 23.25 0.56
CA ASN A 57 -2.31 23.04 1.73
C ASN A 57 -2.16 21.56 2.09
N LEU A 58 -3.25 20.78 1.99
CA LEU A 58 -3.21 19.33 2.21
C LEU A 58 -2.37 18.62 1.14
N GLU A 59 -2.47 19.01 -0.13
CA GLU A 59 -1.65 18.49 -1.23
C GLU A 59 -0.16 18.78 -1.00
N THR A 60 0.18 20.04 -0.68
CA THR A 60 1.57 20.44 -0.35
C THR A 60 2.09 19.68 0.87
N GLN A 61 1.24 19.43 1.87
CA GLN A 61 1.62 18.64 3.04
C GLN A 61 1.85 17.17 2.68
N ALA A 62 1.00 16.59 1.84
CA ALA A 62 1.15 15.23 1.36
C ALA A 62 2.46 15.03 0.57
N GLU A 63 2.81 15.98 -0.30
CA GLU A 63 4.09 15.98 -1.03
C GLU A 63 5.29 16.02 -0.07
N LYS A 64 5.26 16.91 0.93
CA LYS A 64 6.29 16.98 1.97
C LYS A 64 6.40 15.67 2.75
N MET A 65 5.29 15.01 3.04
CA MET A 65 5.27 13.72 3.72
C MET A 65 5.85 12.61 2.84
N LYS A 66 5.52 12.59 1.54
CA LYS A 66 6.09 11.64 0.56
C LYS A 66 7.61 11.80 0.46
N ALA A 67 8.11 13.02 0.28
CA ALA A 67 9.53 13.31 0.18
C ALA A 67 10.32 12.88 1.44
N LYS A 68 9.76 13.13 2.63
CA LYS A 68 10.35 12.66 3.89
C LYS A 68 10.35 11.13 3.99
N SER A 69 9.33 10.48 3.47
CA SER A 69 9.25 9.01 3.46
C SER A 69 10.30 8.40 2.54
N SER A 70 10.44 8.92 1.31
CA SER A 70 11.43 8.43 0.35
C SER A 70 12.88 8.66 0.80
N ASP A 71 13.13 9.73 1.57
CA ASP A 71 14.44 9.98 2.15
C ASP A 71 14.77 9.00 3.30
N LYS A 72 13.78 8.73 4.15
CA LYS A 72 13.93 7.80 5.29
C LYS A 72 14.08 6.34 4.87
N TYR A 73 13.42 5.95 3.78
CA TYR A 73 13.36 4.58 3.30
C TYR A 73 13.91 4.55 1.87
N PRO A 74 15.16 4.11 1.66
CA PRO A 74 15.79 4.14 0.34
C PRO A 74 15.32 2.99 -0.55
N ASN A 75 15.28 3.26 -1.86
CA ASN A 75 14.85 2.31 -2.89
C ASN A 75 15.62 0.98 -2.86
N VAL A 76 14.87 -0.12 -2.95
CA VAL A 76 15.39 -1.49 -2.93
C VAL A 76 15.30 -2.07 -4.34
N LYS A 77 16.36 -2.76 -4.77
CA LYS A 77 16.44 -3.31 -6.13
C LYS A 77 15.70 -4.64 -6.21
N VAL A 78 15.18 -4.96 -7.40
CA VAL A 78 14.67 -6.31 -7.72
C VAL A 78 15.79 -7.32 -7.51
N GLY A 79 15.46 -8.47 -6.91
CA GLY A 79 16.40 -9.51 -6.53
C GLY A 79 17.08 -9.32 -5.18
N GLN A 80 16.89 -8.18 -4.53
CA GLN A 80 17.45 -7.96 -3.21
C GLN A 80 16.63 -8.66 -2.14
N ASN A 81 17.33 -9.21 -1.14
CA ASN A 81 16.68 -9.81 0.02
C ASN A 81 16.22 -8.75 1.02
N VAL A 82 15.06 -9.01 1.61
CA VAL A 82 14.39 -8.15 2.57
C VAL A 82 13.91 -8.95 3.77
N ARG A 83 13.80 -8.26 4.89
CA ARG A 83 13.31 -8.77 6.17
C ARG A 83 11.92 -8.22 6.41
N LEU A 84 10.94 -9.12 6.45
CA LEU A 84 9.55 -8.79 6.69
C LEU A 84 9.17 -9.14 8.13
N LYS A 85 8.66 -8.17 8.89
CA LYS A 85 8.21 -8.40 10.27
C LYS A 85 6.86 -9.09 10.26
N VAL A 86 6.75 -10.16 11.04
CA VAL A 86 5.50 -10.92 11.19
C VAL A 86 4.74 -10.41 12.41
N PRO A 87 3.45 -10.03 12.26
CA PRO A 87 2.64 -9.60 13.38
C PRO A 87 2.42 -10.74 14.38
N ASP A 88 2.25 -10.41 15.65
CA ASP A 88 2.17 -11.41 16.73
C ASP A 88 0.97 -12.35 16.59
N ILE A 89 -0.10 -11.94 15.91
CA ILE A 89 -1.30 -12.75 15.66
C ILE A 89 -1.09 -13.86 14.61
N ASP A 90 -0.03 -13.75 13.81
CA ASP A 90 0.27 -14.67 12.71
C ASP A 90 1.38 -15.67 13.08
N LYS A 91 2.06 -15.48 14.21
CA LYS A 91 3.19 -16.32 14.64
C LYS A 91 2.96 -16.96 16.01
N ALA A 92 3.46 -18.17 16.20
CA ALA A 92 3.56 -18.80 17.52
C ALA A 92 4.65 -18.14 18.37
N LYS A 93 4.63 -18.41 19.68
CA LYS A 93 5.67 -17.92 20.61
C LYS A 93 7.09 -18.36 20.22
N THR A 94 7.21 -19.55 19.64
CA THR A 94 8.49 -20.15 19.23
C THR A 94 8.90 -19.72 17.81
N ASP A 95 7.99 -19.11 17.04
CA ASP A 95 8.24 -18.76 15.65
C ASP A 95 9.14 -17.51 15.54
N PRO A 96 9.96 -17.40 14.47
CA PRO A 96 10.79 -16.24 14.25
C PRO A 96 9.92 -14.99 14.02
N LYS A 97 10.38 -13.85 14.56
CA LYS A 97 9.69 -12.55 14.39
C LYS A 97 9.82 -11.98 12.97
N ILE A 98 10.78 -12.49 12.20
CA ILE A 98 11.17 -11.97 10.90
C ILE A 98 11.20 -13.13 9.91
N ILE A 99 10.62 -12.91 8.73
CA ILE A 99 10.76 -13.78 7.57
C ILE A 99 11.65 -13.10 6.54
N ILE A 100 12.49 -13.88 5.87
CA ILE A 100 13.28 -13.40 4.75
C ILE A 100 12.49 -13.61 3.47
N ALA A 101 12.42 -12.56 2.65
CA ALA A 101 11.79 -12.57 1.34
C ALA A 101 12.72 -11.91 0.32
N VAL A 102 12.51 -12.14 -0.97
CA VAL A 102 13.21 -11.50 -2.08
C VAL A 102 12.24 -10.59 -2.83
N VAL A 103 12.72 -9.43 -3.30
CA VAL A 103 11.93 -8.56 -4.17
C VAL A 103 11.84 -9.19 -5.56
N ILE A 104 10.63 -9.52 -6.01
CA ILE A 104 10.39 -10.10 -7.34
C ILE A 104 10.16 -9.00 -8.37
N ASP A 105 9.31 -8.04 -8.04
CA ASP A 105 8.86 -7.00 -8.96
C ASP A 105 8.50 -5.72 -8.20
N VAL A 106 8.49 -4.59 -8.91
CA VAL A 106 8.13 -3.27 -8.39
C VAL A 106 7.06 -2.65 -9.28
N LYS A 107 5.88 -2.41 -8.72
CA LYS A 107 4.74 -1.77 -9.38
C LYS A 107 4.70 -0.28 -9.02
N ASP A 108 4.49 0.55 -10.03
CA ASP A 108 4.35 2.01 -9.92
C ASP A 108 5.51 2.70 -9.16
N ASN A 109 6.69 2.07 -9.09
CA ASN A 109 7.85 2.50 -8.31
C ASN A 109 7.61 2.71 -6.79
N GLU A 110 6.44 2.37 -6.26
CA GLU A 110 6.08 2.54 -4.84
C GLU A 110 5.76 1.20 -4.16
N PHE A 111 5.25 0.21 -4.91
CA PHE A 111 4.76 -1.06 -4.39
C PHE A 111 5.63 -2.24 -4.79
N TYR A 112 6.06 -3.02 -3.80
CA TYR A 112 6.99 -4.14 -3.98
C TYR A 112 6.25 -5.46 -3.87
N GLN A 113 6.45 -6.33 -4.86
CA GLN A 113 6.00 -7.72 -4.80
C GLN A 113 7.12 -8.57 -4.20
N LEU A 114 6.79 -9.27 -3.10
CA LEU A 114 7.75 -10.04 -2.34
C LEU A 114 7.55 -11.55 -2.53
N GLY A 115 8.65 -12.28 -2.64
CA GLY A 115 8.70 -13.73 -2.76
C GLY A 115 9.34 -14.38 -1.55
N THR A 116 8.79 -15.48 -1.08
CA THR A 116 9.42 -16.37 -0.09
C THR A 116 9.73 -17.72 -0.74
N SER A 117 10.53 -18.56 -0.08
CA SER A 117 10.80 -19.93 -0.56
C SER A 117 9.55 -20.77 -0.80
N ILE A 118 8.42 -20.40 -0.20
CA ILE A 118 7.14 -21.10 -0.34
C ILE A 118 6.36 -20.64 -1.57
N GLY A 119 6.53 -19.38 -1.97
CA GLY A 119 5.74 -18.72 -3.00
C GLY A 119 5.70 -17.21 -2.86
N VAL A 120 4.95 -16.59 -3.76
CA VAL A 120 4.80 -15.13 -3.87
C VAL A 120 3.75 -14.64 -2.88
N LEU A 121 4.06 -13.54 -2.18
CA LEU A 121 3.10 -12.92 -1.28
C LEU A 121 2.00 -12.21 -2.08
N LYS A 122 0.74 -12.50 -1.74
CA LYS A 122 -0.45 -11.89 -2.37
C LYS A 122 -0.51 -10.37 -2.19
N GLN A 123 -0.01 -9.89 -1.06
CA GLN A 123 -0.03 -8.48 -0.71
C GLN A 123 1.20 -7.77 -1.30
N LEU A 124 0.99 -6.56 -1.81
CA LEU A 124 2.08 -5.64 -2.17
C LEU A 124 2.53 -4.87 -0.93
N TYR A 125 3.84 -4.65 -0.84
CA TYR A 125 4.45 -4.01 0.31
C TYR A 125 5.03 -2.65 -0.05
N THR A 126 4.92 -1.70 0.86
CA THR A 126 5.64 -0.43 0.78
C THR A 126 6.97 -0.55 1.51
N GLN A 127 7.92 0.32 1.18
CA GLN A 127 9.29 0.21 1.68
C GLN A 127 9.45 0.30 3.20
N ASN A 128 8.54 0.99 3.87
CA ASN A 128 8.51 1.10 5.32
C ASN A 128 8.07 -0.19 6.04
N GLN A 129 7.52 -1.17 5.32
CA GLN A 129 7.00 -2.42 5.89
C GLN A 129 8.07 -3.51 6.03
N PHE A 130 9.20 -3.36 5.35
CA PHE A 130 10.32 -4.29 5.39
C PHE A 130 11.65 -3.55 5.55
N THR A 131 12.72 -4.29 5.82
CA THR A 131 14.07 -3.74 5.83
C THR A 131 14.96 -4.50 4.86
N SER A 132 15.87 -3.81 4.17
CA SER A 132 16.82 -4.47 3.29
C SER A 132 17.73 -5.40 4.08
N CYS A 133 18.11 -6.52 3.47
CA CYS A 133 19.07 -7.45 4.02
C CYS A 133 20.36 -7.38 3.21
N SER A 134 21.50 -7.30 3.91
CA SER A 134 22.82 -7.27 3.28
C SER A 134 23.30 -8.65 2.82
N LYS A 135 22.62 -9.73 3.24
CA LYS A 135 22.99 -11.11 2.93
C LYS A 135 21.94 -11.72 2.00
N ASP A 136 22.44 -12.46 1.02
CA ASP A 136 21.62 -13.20 0.08
C ASP A 136 21.34 -14.60 0.63
N PHE A 137 20.06 -14.91 0.78
CA PHE A 137 19.56 -16.17 1.35
C PHE A 137 18.63 -16.92 0.39
N ILE A 138 17.99 -16.19 -0.53
CA ILE A 138 16.95 -16.70 -1.44
C ILE A 138 17.20 -16.03 -2.77
N LYS A 139 17.30 -16.80 -3.85
CA LYS A 139 17.39 -16.23 -5.20
C LYS A 139 16.01 -16.09 -5.82
N ILE A 140 15.87 -15.18 -6.79
CA ILE A 140 14.60 -14.97 -7.50
C ILE A 140 14.09 -16.27 -8.15
N ASP A 141 15.01 -17.10 -8.65
CA ASP A 141 14.69 -18.35 -9.36
C ASP A 141 14.21 -19.48 -8.44
N GLU A 142 14.55 -19.41 -7.14
CA GLU A 142 14.12 -20.40 -6.14
C GLU A 142 12.66 -20.18 -5.72
N VAL A 143 12.08 -19.02 -6.05
CA VAL A 143 10.71 -18.70 -5.67
C VAL A 143 9.71 -19.28 -6.68
N VAL A 144 8.78 -20.08 -6.17
CA VAL A 144 7.66 -20.63 -6.97
C VAL A 144 6.68 -19.50 -7.33
N LYS A 145 6.85 -18.92 -8.52
CA LYS A 145 6.07 -17.76 -8.99
C LYS A 145 4.58 -18.05 -9.18
N GLU A 146 4.22 -19.28 -9.53
CA GLU A 146 2.84 -19.71 -9.77
C GLU A 146 2.00 -19.82 -8.48
N LYS A 147 2.67 -19.87 -7.32
CA LYS A 147 2.01 -20.12 -6.04
C LYS A 147 1.91 -18.84 -5.24
N GLU A 148 0.69 -18.30 -5.19
CA GLU A 148 0.38 -17.17 -4.33
C GLU A 148 0.03 -17.62 -2.91
N VAL A 149 0.70 -17.04 -1.92
CA VAL A 149 0.49 -17.30 -0.49
C VAL A 149 0.27 -16.01 0.29
N SER A 150 -0.56 -16.06 1.32
CA SER A 150 -0.63 -14.98 2.31
C SER A 150 0.57 -15.03 3.26
N LEU A 151 0.86 -13.91 3.93
CA LEU A 151 1.92 -13.87 4.95
C LEU A 151 1.71 -14.93 6.02
N ARG A 152 0.49 -15.08 6.54
CA ARG A 152 0.13 -16.10 7.54
C ARG A 152 0.41 -17.52 7.05
N GLU A 153 0.06 -17.85 5.81
CA GLU A 153 0.30 -19.17 5.24
C GLU A 153 1.80 -19.44 5.03
N ALA A 154 2.56 -18.41 4.65
CA ALA A 154 4.01 -18.50 4.55
C ALA A 154 4.63 -18.77 5.93
N VAL A 155 4.25 -17.99 6.95
CA VAL A 155 4.70 -18.19 8.35
C VAL A 155 4.37 -19.60 8.84
N GLY A 156 3.14 -20.05 8.64
CA GLY A 156 2.70 -21.37 9.11
C GLY A 156 3.46 -22.54 8.50
N LYS A 157 3.90 -22.42 7.24
CA LYS A 157 4.68 -23.44 6.54
C LYS A 157 6.18 -23.37 6.86
N LEU A 158 6.72 -22.18 7.17
CA LEU A 158 8.10 -22.03 7.64
C LEU A 158 8.26 -22.42 9.12
N SER A 159 7.17 -22.36 9.89
CA SER A 159 7.17 -22.76 11.30
C SER A 159 7.37 -24.27 11.44
N LEU A 160 8.27 -24.65 12.34
CA LEU A 160 8.47 -26.05 12.77
C LEU A 160 7.21 -26.65 13.43
N THR A 161 6.33 -25.79 13.97
CA THR A 161 5.15 -26.22 14.72
C THR A 161 3.84 -26.01 13.95
N GLY A 162 3.91 -25.66 12.66
CA GLY A 162 2.73 -25.43 11.81
C GLY A 162 2.04 -24.08 12.03
N GLY A 163 2.67 -23.16 12.76
CA GLY A 163 2.18 -21.81 13.06
C GLY A 163 1.01 -21.75 14.03
N GLN A 164 0.89 -20.65 14.78
CA GLN A 164 -0.26 -20.39 15.66
C GLN A 164 -1.46 -19.93 14.82
N VAL A 165 -2.10 -20.85 14.09
CA VAL A 165 -3.41 -20.57 13.53
C VAL A 165 -4.41 -20.60 14.69
N PHE A 166 -4.91 -19.43 15.08
CA PHE A 166 -6.05 -19.31 15.99
C PHE A 166 -7.29 -19.94 15.32
N LYS A 167 -7.39 -21.26 15.39
CA LYS A 167 -8.56 -22.02 14.95
C LYS A 167 -9.54 -22.08 16.11
N LYS A 168 -10.60 -21.29 16.02
CA LYS A 168 -11.78 -21.44 16.88
C LYS A 168 -12.93 -22.04 16.07
N CYS A 169 -13.70 -22.92 16.69
CA CYS A 169 -15.02 -23.26 16.16
C CYS A 169 -16.07 -22.31 16.73
N ASN A 170 -17.05 -21.95 15.92
CA ASN A 170 -18.22 -21.16 16.36
C ASN A 170 -19.42 -22.08 16.67
N CYS A 171 -19.17 -23.31 17.13
CA CYS A 171 -20.25 -24.26 17.38
C CYS A 171 -21.10 -23.82 18.58
N LEU A 172 -22.41 -23.76 18.38
CA LEU A 172 -23.38 -23.50 19.45
C LEU A 172 -23.78 -24.79 20.20
N LYS A 173 -23.66 -25.94 19.53
CA LYS A 173 -23.97 -27.28 20.06
C LYS A 173 -22.68 -28.03 20.43
N LYS A 174 -22.82 -29.17 21.12
CA LYS A 174 -21.71 -30.08 21.45
C LYS A 174 -20.94 -30.48 20.19
N CYS A 175 -19.62 -30.29 20.17
CA CYS A 175 -18.71 -30.55 19.04
C CYS A 175 -18.50 -32.06 18.73
N LEU A 176 -19.59 -32.79 18.44
CA LEU A 176 -19.57 -34.23 18.22
C LEU A 176 -19.29 -34.59 16.76
N SER A 177 -19.87 -33.87 15.81
CA SER A 177 -19.72 -34.14 14.38
C SER A 177 -18.56 -33.36 13.76
N LYS A 178 -18.16 -33.76 12.55
CA LYS A 178 -17.16 -33.04 11.72
C LYS A 178 -17.65 -31.65 11.26
N ASN A 179 -18.87 -31.24 11.61
CA ASN A 179 -19.34 -29.87 11.42
C ASN A 179 -18.59 -28.88 12.32
N CYS A 180 -17.94 -29.37 13.39
CA CYS A 180 -17.01 -28.59 14.17
C CYS A 180 -15.70 -28.37 13.40
N ALA A 181 -15.30 -27.10 13.22
CA ALA A 181 -14.06 -26.71 12.54
C ALA A 181 -12.80 -27.26 13.22
N CYS A 182 -12.80 -27.36 14.56
CA CYS A 182 -11.69 -27.94 15.32
C CYS A 182 -11.60 -29.44 15.05
N LYS A 183 -12.71 -30.17 15.21
CA LYS A 183 -12.77 -31.63 15.02
C LYS A 183 -12.48 -32.05 13.58
N SER A 184 -12.97 -31.31 12.58
CA SER A 184 -12.64 -31.56 11.17
C SER A 184 -11.17 -31.32 10.85
N SER A 185 -10.52 -30.37 11.54
CA SER A 185 -9.09 -30.14 11.45
C SER A 185 -8.24 -31.14 12.28
N GLY A 186 -8.87 -32.12 12.95
CA GLY A 186 -8.17 -33.04 13.85
C GLY A 186 -7.66 -32.39 15.15
N LEU A 187 -8.18 -31.22 15.52
CA LEU A 187 -7.79 -30.45 16.70
C LEU A 187 -8.85 -30.51 17.80
N LEU A 188 -8.40 -30.43 19.04
CA LEU A 188 -9.24 -30.27 20.22
C LEU A 188 -9.68 -28.80 20.39
N CYS A 189 -10.90 -28.58 20.87
CA CYS A 189 -11.44 -27.26 21.14
C CYS A 189 -10.82 -26.69 22.42
N ASN A 190 -10.23 -25.51 22.32
CA ASN A 190 -9.72 -24.77 23.48
C ASN A 190 -10.82 -23.94 24.18
N SER A 191 -10.49 -23.38 25.34
CA SER A 191 -11.37 -22.47 26.10
C SER A 191 -11.78 -21.20 25.34
N LYS A 192 -11.10 -20.87 24.22
CA LYS A 192 -11.45 -19.73 23.36
C LYS A 192 -12.50 -20.07 22.30
N CYS A 193 -12.84 -21.35 22.11
CA CYS A 193 -13.91 -21.80 21.22
C CYS A 193 -15.28 -21.69 21.90
N HIS A 194 -15.33 -21.98 23.19
CA HIS A 194 -16.55 -22.03 23.99
C HIS A 194 -16.26 -21.42 25.35
N ASN A 195 -16.97 -20.35 25.69
CA ASN A 195 -16.83 -19.74 27.01
C ASN A 195 -17.51 -20.61 28.10
N SER A 196 -18.75 -21.04 27.85
CA SER A 196 -19.57 -21.75 28.85
C SER A 196 -20.41 -22.90 28.29
N THR A 197 -20.40 -23.14 26.97
CA THR A 197 -21.17 -24.23 26.38
C THR A 197 -20.46 -25.58 26.55
N PRO A 198 -21.19 -26.68 26.78
CA PRO A 198 -20.60 -27.99 26.92
C PRO A 198 -19.97 -28.43 25.59
N CYS A 199 -18.66 -28.68 25.60
CA CYS A 199 -17.91 -29.19 24.47
C CYS A 199 -17.49 -30.64 24.72
N CYS A 200 -17.74 -31.52 23.74
CA CYS A 200 -17.33 -32.93 23.78
C CYS A 200 -16.03 -33.22 23.01
N ASN A 201 -15.38 -32.19 22.48
CA ASN A 201 -14.12 -32.28 21.76
C ASN A 201 -13.09 -31.38 22.47
N LYS A 202 -12.79 -31.69 23.74
CA LYS A 202 -11.81 -30.97 24.56
C LYS A 202 -10.49 -31.71 24.60
#